data_AF-A0A933ITV1-F1
#
_entry.id   AF-A0A933ITV1-F1
#
_cell.length_a   1.000
_cell.length_b   1.000
_cell.length_c   1.000
_cell.angle_alpha   90.00
_cell.angle_beta   90.00
_cell.angle_gamma   90.00
#
_symmetry.space_group_name_H-M   'P 1'
#
loop_
_entity.id
_entity.type
_entity.pdbx_description
1 polymer ?
#
loop_
_entity_poly.entity_id
_entity_poly.type
_entity_poly.pdbx_seq_one_letter_code
_entity_poly.pdbx_strand_id
1 'polypeptide(L)'
;MDLINHKGTATMGVNIDALKCIGCMACEMACGYHRDDGFAFLSACIVLYRGREKKNYFGVILKEEERLVVARPEGVEVKIIGASGDEDTSGEKKDEDASAKPMLLREPCDLCEEMKYGPMCVKVCPVDAITLES
;
A
#
# COMPACT_ATOMS: atom_id res chain seq x y z
N MET A 1 -12.63 -14.40 26.25
CA MET A 1 -11.34 -14.57 26.95
C MET A 1 -10.80 -15.90 26.47
N ASP A 2 -9.81 -15.97 25.59
CA ASP A 2 -8.49 -15.37 25.74
C ASP A 2 -7.97 -14.72 24.47
N LEU A 3 -7.39 -13.53 24.70
CA LEU A 3 -6.46 -12.83 23.84
C LEU A 3 -5.09 -13.52 23.95
N ILE A 4 -4.24 -13.26 22.95
CA ILE A 4 -2.79 -13.54 22.91
C ILE A 4 -2.43 -14.90 22.29
N ASN A 5 -2.22 -14.87 20.98
CA ASN A 5 -1.39 -15.86 20.29
C ASN A 5 0.08 -15.48 20.55
N HIS A 6 0.69 -16.15 21.54
CA HIS A 6 2.09 -16.03 21.95
C HIS A 6 3.03 -16.74 20.95
N LYS A 7 3.21 -16.17 19.75
CA LYS A 7 4.42 -16.38 18.93
C LYS A 7 4.81 -15.08 18.25
N GLY A 8 5.67 -14.32 18.92
CA GLY A 8 6.36 -13.15 18.39
C GLY A 8 7.40 -13.54 17.35
N THR A 9 6.95 -13.97 16.17
CA THR A 9 7.70 -13.78 14.93
C THR A 9 7.07 -12.59 14.24
N ALA A 10 7.68 -11.42 14.37
CA ALA A 10 7.33 -10.29 13.55
C ALA A 10 7.45 -10.73 12.08
N THR A 11 6.32 -10.82 11.38
CA THR A 11 6.33 -10.94 9.93
C THR A 11 6.93 -9.66 9.39
N MET A 12 8.13 -9.74 8.80
CA MET A 12 8.74 -8.58 8.15
C MET A 12 7.76 -8.02 7.12
N GLY A 13 7.50 -6.72 7.18
CA GLY A 13 6.48 -6.06 6.36
C GLY A 13 6.86 -4.62 6.04
N VAL A 14 6.19 -4.03 5.07
CA VAL A 14 6.39 -2.62 4.73
C VAL A 14 5.53 -1.76 5.64
N ASN A 15 6.17 -0.86 6.40
CA ASN A 15 5.50 0.16 7.19
C ASN A 15 5.54 1.51 6.45
N ILE A 16 4.42 2.24 6.50
CA ILE A 16 4.22 3.50 5.80
C ILE A 16 3.82 4.61 6.79
N ASP A 17 4.71 5.58 6.99
CA ASP A 17 4.46 6.81 7.74
C ASP A 17 3.93 7.91 6.81
N ALA A 18 2.60 8.06 6.79
CA ALA A 18 1.94 9.04 5.96
C ALA A 18 2.25 10.50 6.33
N LEU A 19 2.70 10.78 7.56
CA LEU A 19 3.05 12.14 7.99
C LEU A 19 4.41 12.59 7.45
N LYS A 20 5.30 11.64 7.15
CA LYS A 20 6.58 11.91 6.48
C LYS A 20 6.46 11.94 4.96
N CYS A 21 5.45 11.29 4.40
CA CYS A 21 5.29 11.16 2.95
C CYS A 21 5.14 12.55 2.29
N ILE A 22 5.92 12.80 1.24
CA ILE A 22 5.88 14.05 0.45
C ILE A 22 5.12 13.91 -0.87
N GLY A 23 4.46 12.77 -1.10
CA GLY A 23 3.65 12.54 -2.30
C GLY A 23 4.43 12.53 -3.63
N CYS A 24 5.71 12.13 -3.60
CA CYS A 24 6.61 12.18 -4.76
C CYS A 24 6.41 11.07 -5.80
N MET A 25 5.62 10.03 -5.49
CA MET A 25 5.37 8.84 -6.34
C MET A 25 6.59 7.95 -6.63
N ALA A 26 7.74 8.19 -5.97
CA ALA A 26 8.94 7.39 -6.19
C ALA A 26 8.74 5.89 -5.87
N CYS A 27 8.00 5.59 -4.81
CA CYS A 27 7.70 4.21 -4.42
C CYS A 27 6.88 3.45 -5.45
N GLU A 28 5.83 4.07 -5.98
CA GLU A 28 4.96 3.49 -7.02
C GLU A 28 5.72 3.27 -8.32
N MET A 29 6.55 4.25 -8.72
CA MET A 29 7.39 4.14 -9.91
C MET A 29 8.42 3.01 -9.79
N ALA A 30 9.12 2.92 -8.65
CA ALA A 30 10.12 1.89 -8.42
C ALA A 30 9.50 0.49 -8.34
N CYS A 31 8.31 0.38 -7.74
CA CYS A 31 7.58 -0.89 -7.67
C CYS A 31 7.08 -1.34 -9.04
N GLY A 32 6.43 -0.46 -9.82
CA GLY A 32 5.98 -0.80 -11.17
C GLY A 32 7.13 -1.18 -12.10
N TYR A 33 8.25 -0.44 -12.02
CA TYR A 33 9.46 -0.80 -12.79
C TYR A 33 10.01 -2.17 -12.40
N HIS A 34 10.01 -2.51 -11.11
CA HIS A 34 10.45 -3.84 -10.68
C HIS A 34 9.53 -4.97 -11.18
N ARG A 35 8.21 -4.76 -11.18
CA ARG A 35 7.25 -5.81 -11.57
C ARG A 35 7.25 -6.08 -13.09
N ASP A 36 7.35 -5.04 -13.90
CA ASP A 36 7.14 -5.15 -15.36
C ASP A 36 8.36 -4.72 -16.21
N ASP A 37 9.51 -4.43 -15.61
CA ASP A 37 10.67 -3.82 -16.28
C ASP A 37 10.32 -2.56 -17.11
N GLY A 38 9.29 -1.84 -16.66
CA GLY A 38 8.73 -0.69 -17.36
C GLY A 38 7.97 0.26 -16.43
N PHE A 39 7.74 1.51 -16.89
CA PHE A 39 6.96 2.50 -16.13
C PHE A 39 5.45 2.23 -16.22
N ALA A 40 5.04 1.02 -15.83
CA ALA A 40 3.67 0.55 -15.78
C ALA A 40 3.12 0.72 -14.36
N PHE A 41 2.44 1.83 -14.10
CA PHE A 41 1.90 2.10 -12.76
C PHE A 41 0.79 1.12 -12.34
N LEU A 42 0.24 0.33 -13.26
CA LEU A 42 -0.80 -0.66 -12.97
C LEU A 42 -0.29 -1.94 -12.33
N SER A 43 1.00 -2.27 -12.44
CA SER A 43 1.60 -3.46 -11.80
C SER A 43 2.17 -3.18 -10.42
N ALA A 44 2.36 -1.92 -10.04
CA ALA A 44 2.89 -1.58 -8.73
C ALA A 44 1.99 -2.09 -7.59
N CYS A 45 2.57 -2.81 -6.62
CA CYS A 45 1.88 -3.25 -5.42
C CYS A 45 1.61 -2.10 -4.43
N ILE A 46 2.37 -1.00 -4.55
CA ILE A 46 2.25 0.22 -3.74
C ILE A 46 1.91 1.41 -4.64
N VAL A 47 0.92 2.21 -4.27
CA VAL A 47 0.50 3.40 -5.03
C VAL A 47 0.37 4.62 -4.15
N LEU A 48 0.70 5.77 -4.74
CA LEU A 48 0.26 7.05 -4.20
C LEU A 48 -1.08 7.39 -4.85
N TYR A 49 -2.11 7.59 -4.05
CA TYR A 49 -3.35 8.17 -4.55
C TYR A 49 -3.51 9.60 -4.07
N ARG A 50 -4.20 10.40 -4.87
CA ARG A 50 -4.55 11.79 -4.56
C ARG A 50 -6.07 11.89 -4.49
N GLY A 51 -6.59 12.23 -3.32
CA GLY A 51 -8.03 12.40 -3.15
C GLY A 51 -8.52 13.62 -3.91
N ARG A 52 -9.63 13.51 -4.62
CA ARG A 52 -10.15 14.60 -5.47
C ARG A 52 -10.74 15.76 -4.67
N GLU A 53 -11.12 15.51 -3.41
CA GLU A 53 -11.92 16.44 -2.62
C GLU A 53 -11.11 17.40 -1.75
N LYS A 54 -9.85 17.07 -1.47
CA LYS A 54 -8.95 17.89 -0.64
C LYS A 54 -7.66 18.20 -1.41
N LYS A 55 -7.36 19.49 -1.62
CA LYS A 55 -6.08 19.92 -2.21
C LYS A 55 -4.94 19.49 -1.30
N ASN A 56 -3.86 18.96 -1.89
CA ASN A 56 -2.70 18.42 -1.18
C ASN A 56 -3.00 17.22 -0.28
N TYR A 57 -4.11 16.51 -0.52
CA TYR A 57 -4.43 15.28 0.18
C TYR A 57 -3.99 14.07 -0.65
N PHE A 58 -3.04 13.33 -0.11
CA PHE A 58 -2.56 12.10 -0.69
C PHE A 58 -2.43 11.04 0.40
N GLY A 59 -2.62 9.79 -0.01
CA GLY A 59 -2.37 8.62 0.81
C GLY A 59 -1.59 7.59 0.02
N VAL A 60 -1.13 6.56 0.71
CA VAL A 60 -0.39 5.46 0.11
C VAL A 60 -1.17 4.18 0.36
N ILE A 61 -1.37 3.38 -0.67
CA ILE A 61 -2.01 2.07 -0.57
C ILE A 61 -0.98 1.00 -0.92
N LEU A 62 -0.88 -0.05 -0.12
CA LEU A 62 -0.09 -1.24 -0.38
C LEU A 62 -1.03 -2.45 -0.44
N LYS A 63 -0.94 -3.23 -1.51
CA LYS A 63 -1.59 -4.55 -1.58
C LYS A 63 -0.65 -5.61 -1.03
N GLU A 64 -1.06 -6.25 0.05
CA GLU A 64 -0.49 -7.51 0.53
C GLU A 64 -1.37 -8.68 0.08
N GLU A 65 -0.98 -9.90 0.43
CA GLU A 65 -1.65 -11.12 -0.02
C GLU A 65 -3.14 -11.17 0.36
N GLU A 66 -3.44 -10.92 1.65
CA GLU A 66 -4.81 -11.03 2.19
C GLU A 66 -5.41 -9.67 2.60
N ARG A 67 -4.66 -8.56 2.46
CA ARG A 67 -5.08 -7.25 2.96
C ARG A 67 -4.58 -6.07 2.13
N LEU A 68 -5.35 -4.99 2.15
CA LEU A 68 -4.96 -3.67 1.66
C LEU A 68 -4.61 -2.78 2.85
N VAL A 69 -3.37 -2.29 2.88
CA VAL A 69 -2.90 -1.31 3.86
C VAL A 69 -3.05 0.07 3.25
N VAL A 70 -3.83 0.93 3.89
CA VAL A 70 -4.13 2.30 3.44
C VAL A 70 -3.58 3.27 4.48
N ALA A 71 -2.45 3.91 4.16
CA ALA A 71 -1.80 4.89 5.01
C ALA A 71 -2.22 6.32 4.63
N ARG A 72 -2.76 7.05 5.61
CA ARG A 72 -3.22 8.44 5.50
C ARG A 72 -2.71 9.26 6.69
N PRO A 73 -2.70 10.60 6.60
CA PRO A 73 -2.36 11.45 7.76
C PRO A 73 -3.21 11.18 9.00
N GLU A 74 -4.46 10.72 8.83
CA GLU A 74 -5.36 10.36 9.93
C GLU A 74 -5.03 9.01 10.59
N GLY A 75 -4.19 8.18 9.95
CA GLY A 75 -3.80 6.87 10.44
C GLY A 75 -3.71 5.81 9.33
N VAL A 76 -3.36 4.59 9.75
CA VAL A 76 -3.29 3.41 8.87
C VAL A 76 -4.58 2.59 9.03
N GLU A 77 -5.25 2.34 7.92
CA GLU A 77 -6.44 1.48 7.82
C GLU A 77 -6.05 0.17 7.11
N VAL A 78 -6.44 -0.98 7.66
CA VAL A 78 -6.19 -2.30 7.07
C VAL A 78 -7.52 -2.91 6.67
N LYS A 79 -7.71 -3.18 5.37
CA LYS A 79 -8.90 -3.84 4.82
C LYS A 79 -8.55 -5.28 4.45
N ILE A 80 -9.31 -6.26 4.95
CA ILE A 80 -9.12 -7.67 4.59
C ILE A 80 -9.82 -7.93 3.26
N ILE A 81 -9.11 -8.55 2.31
CA ILE A 81 -9.63 -8.88 0.99
C ILE A 81 -10.60 -10.06 1.12
N GLY A 82 -11.81 -9.94 0.56
CA GLY A 82 -12.83 -10.99 0.57
C GLY A 82 -13.71 -11.05 1.82
N ALA A 83 -13.50 -10.17 2.81
CA ALA A 83 -14.37 -10.07 3.98
C ALA A 83 -15.65 -9.28 3.64
N SER A 84 -16.74 -9.99 3.32
CA SER A 84 -18.15 -9.52 3.26
C SER A 84 -18.36 -7.99 3.16
N GLY A 85 -17.91 -7.43 2.04
CA GLY A 85 -17.88 -6.00 1.73
C GLY A 85 -17.33 -5.68 0.33
N ASP A 86 -16.78 -6.69 -0.35
CA ASP A 86 -16.27 -6.60 -1.73
C ASP A 86 -17.30 -7.02 -2.80
N GLU A 87 -18.55 -7.29 -2.41
CA GLU A 87 -19.66 -7.49 -3.36
C GLU A 87 -20.24 -6.12 -3.77
N ASP A 88 -20.10 -5.81 -5.05
CA ASP A 88 -20.89 -4.84 -5.83
C ASP A 88 -21.79 -3.89 -5.02
N THR A 89 -21.28 -2.72 -4.63
CA THR A 89 -22.14 -1.58 -4.32
C THR A 89 -22.03 -0.52 -5.40
N SER A 90 -22.69 -0.79 -6.51
CA SER A 90 -23.34 0.26 -7.29
C SER A 90 -24.32 1.02 -6.39
N GLY A 91 -23.83 2.07 -5.73
CA GLY A 91 -24.64 3.04 -4.99
C GLY A 91 -24.70 2.80 -3.49
N GLU A 92 -23.82 3.45 -2.72
CA GLU A 92 -24.17 4.63 -1.91
C GLU A 92 -22.89 5.21 -1.26
N LYS A 93 -22.89 6.52 -1.08
CA LYS A 93 -21.71 7.39 -0.94
C LYS A 93 -20.96 7.20 0.39
N LYS A 94 -19.79 6.56 0.34
CA LYS A 94 -18.59 7.03 1.02
C LYS A 94 -17.55 7.26 -0.07
N ASP A 95 -16.87 8.39 -0.04
CA ASP A 95 -15.92 8.81 -1.07
C ASP A 95 -14.70 7.87 -1.11
N GLU A 96 -14.88 6.71 -1.73
CA GLU A 96 -13.80 5.77 -1.99
C GLU A 96 -12.99 6.30 -3.16
N ASP A 97 -11.74 6.67 -2.86
CA ASP A 97 -10.80 7.17 -3.85
C ASP A 97 -10.72 6.19 -5.03
N ALA A 98 -11.01 6.68 -6.25
CA ALA A 98 -11.07 5.87 -7.47
C ALA A 98 -9.79 5.04 -7.74
N SER A 99 -8.68 5.39 -7.09
CA SER A 99 -7.41 4.66 -7.13
C SER A 99 -7.39 3.35 -6.34
N ALA A 100 -8.34 3.11 -5.43
CA ALA A 100 -8.39 1.88 -4.62
C ALA A 100 -8.97 0.68 -5.39
N LYS A 101 -9.94 0.88 -6.28
CA LYS A 101 -10.57 -0.21 -7.05
C LYS A 101 -9.62 -0.94 -8.00
N PRO A 102 -8.65 -0.29 -8.67
CA PRO A 102 -7.61 -0.98 -9.45
C PRO A 102 -6.63 -1.82 -8.60
N MET A 103 -6.57 -1.65 -7.27
CA MET A 103 -5.61 -2.38 -6.42
C MET A 103 -5.90 -3.87 -6.36
N LEU A 104 -7.17 -4.26 -6.29
CA LEU A 104 -7.55 -5.66 -6.10
C LEU A 104 -7.05 -6.58 -7.22
N LEU A 105 -6.89 -6.04 -8.44
CA LEU A 105 -6.41 -6.77 -9.62
C LEU A 105 -4.89 -6.89 -9.71
N ARG A 106 -4.13 -6.18 -8.88
CA ARG A 106 -2.66 -6.19 -8.92
C ARG A 106 -2.12 -7.40 -8.20
N GLU A 107 -0.90 -7.81 -8.52
CA GLU A 107 -0.25 -8.86 -7.74
C GLU A 107 0.13 -8.32 -6.35
N PRO A 108 0.08 -9.16 -5.29
CA PRO A 108 0.46 -8.74 -3.95
C PRO A 108 1.96 -8.45 -3.82
N CYS A 109 2.30 -7.59 -2.87
CA CYS A 109 3.67 -7.29 -2.54
C CYS A 109 4.41 -8.54 -2.04
N ASP A 110 5.55 -8.81 -2.65
CA ASP A 110 6.48 -9.90 -2.37
C ASP A 110 7.75 -9.39 -1.64
N LEU A 111 7.70 -8.16 -1.13
CA LEU A 111 8.84 -7.46 -0.52
C LEU A 111 10.08 -7.36 -1.43
N CYS A 112 9.91 -7.53 -2.75
CA CYS A 112 11.00 -7.69 -3.71
C CYS A 112 12.01 -8.76 -3.24
N GLU A 113 11.55 -9.90 -2.74
CA GLU A 113 12.41 -10.93 -2.11
C GLU A 113 13.54 -11.44 -3.02
N GLU A 114 13.34 -11.43 -4.34
CA GLU A 114 14.35 -11.82 -5.32
C GLU A 114 15.40 -10.73 -5.59
N MET A 115 15.18 -9.51 -5.11
CA MET A 115 16.08 -8.37 -5.31
C MET A 115 17.10 -8.24 -4.19
N LYS A 116 18.39 -8.34 -4.52
CA LYS A 116 19.51 -8.20 -3.58
C LYS A 116 19.43 -6.94 -2.69
N TYR A 117 18.89 -5.83 -3.22
CA TYR A 117 18.77 -4.57 -2.50
C TYR A 117 17.31 -4.18 -2.21
N GLY A 118 16.35 -5.09 -2.37
CA GLY A 118 14.93 -4.83 -2.10
C GLY A 118 14.61 -4.58 -0.61
N PRO A 119 13.39 -4.12 -0.28
CA PRO A 119 12.34 -3.67 -1.19
C PRO A 119 12.64 -2.31 -1.83
N MET A 120 12.33 -2.16 -3.12
CA MET A 120 12.66 -0.93 -3.86
C MET A 120 11.91 0.30 -3.36
N CYS A 121 10.68 0.14 -2.87
CA CYS A 121 9.90 1.24 -2.30
C CYS A 121 10.53 1.84 -1.04
N VAL A 122 11.21 1.02 -0.23
CA VAL A 122 11.99 1.46 0.94
C VAL A 122 13.26 2.18 0.48
N LYS A 123 14.01 1.59 -0.46
CA LYS A 123 15.28 2.17 -0.93
C LYS A 123 15.14 3.51 -1.65
N VAL A 124 14.04 3.70 -2.37
CA VAL A 124 13.82 4.91 -3.18
C VAL A 124 13.17 6.04 -2.38
N CYS A 125 12.62 5.76 -1.18
CA CYS A 125 11.90 6.77 -0.41
C CYS A 125 12.88 7.85 0.08
N PRO A 126 12.77 9.12 -0.37
CA PRO A 126 13.76 10.14 -0.05
C PRO A 126 13.60 10.73 1.37
N VAL A 127 12.55 10.34 2.09
CA VAL A 127 12.13 10.92 3.38
C VAL A 127 11.86 9.85 4.44
N ASP A 128 12.28 8.61 4.18
CA ASP A 128 12.09 7.46 5.08
C ASP A 128 10.65 7.29 5.59
N ALA A 129 9.68 7.65 4.73
CA ALA A 129 8.27 7.43 4.97
C ALA A 129 7.87 5.96 4.76
N ILE A 130 8.73 5.15 4.14
CA ILE A 130 8.50 3.73 3.88
C ILE A 130 9.68 2.97 4.47
N THR A 131 9.41 2.05 5.40
CA THR A 131 10.43 1.29 6.14
C THR A 131 10.05 -0.19 6.22
N LEU A 132 10.99 -1.03 6.63
CA LEU A 132 10.71 -2.43 6.97
C LEU A 132 10.44 -2.55 8.48
N GLU A 133 9.31 -3.10 8.85
CA GLU A 133 9.05 -3.55 10.22
C GLU A 133 9.80 -4.85 10.50
N SER A 134 10.41 -4.92 11.70
CA SER A 134 11.24 -6.02 12.19
C SER A 134 10.57 -6.78 13.32
#